data_AF-A0A4P8J0P3-F1
#
_entry.id   AF-A0A4P8J0P3-F1
#
_cell.length_a   1.000
_cell.length_b   1.000
_cell.length_c   1.000
_cell.angle_alpha   90.00
_cell.angle_beta   90.00
_cell.angle_gamma   90.00
#
_symmetry.space_group_name_H-M   'P 1'
#
loop_
_entity.id
_entity.type
_entity.pdbx_description
1 polymer ?
#
loop_
_entity_poly.entity_id
_entity_poly.type
_entity_poly.pdbx_seq_one_letter_code
_entity_poly.pdbx_strand_id
1 'polypeptide(L)'
;MASKRFKGKRCVYCGRDGASETGDHVIARGFYLPSERADLPKVPACTKCNNEKSRLEHHLLTVLPFGARHAAASRTLVELVPPRLEKNPPLHRQLSEAWARQRRGDYAPRWAQNIMLPLDSALMTRLCEYIMIGLAWHHWQADLAPPNQVRAEFFSPAGAASFETLFANPRWGRRLDVTLGAGTVTYRAAQDPNAPSRTIWRFSIYGAILGGVPGQPHVRADAVFGLSNPAPVDPAP
;
A
#
# COMPACT_ATOMS: atom_id res chain seq x y z
N MET A 1 -16.86 8.93 -14.85
CA MET A 1 -17.56 10.13 -14.36
C MET A 1 -17.09 10.44 -12.94
N ALA A 2 -16.49 11.60 -12.72
CA ALA A 2 -16.15 12.08 -11.38
C ALA A 2 -17.43 12.21 -10.55
N SER A 3 -17.46 11.67 -9.33
CA SER A 3 -18.67 11.78 -8.51
C SER A 3 -18.83 13.24 -8.07
N LYS A 4 -19.96 13.88 -8.42
CA LYS A 4 -20.30 15.25 -7.97
C LYS A 4 -20.21 15.42 -6.45
N ARG A 5 -20.34 14.33 -5.69
CA ARG A 5 -20.25 14.25 -4.22
C ARG A 5 -19.00 14.88 -3.60
N PHE A 6 -17.87 14.89 -4.31
CA PHE A 6 -16.59 15.32 -3.76
C PHE A 6 -16.06 16.64 -4.33
N LYS A 7 -16.75 17.23 -5.32
CA LYS A 7 -16.32 18.47 -5.94
C LYS A 7 -16.43 19.63 -4.93
N GLY A 8 -15.41 20.47 -4.82
CA GLY A 8 -15.37 21.64 -3.94
C GLY A 8 -15.11 21.33 -2.46
N LYS A 9 -14.81 20.07 -2.10
CA LYS A 9 -14.44 19.69 -0.73
C LYS A 9 -12.95 19.92 -0.46
N ARG A 10 -12.56 19.88 0.82
CA ARG A 10 -11.16 19.78 1.24
C ARG A 10 -10.53 18.52 0.65
N CYS A 11 -9.35 18.65 0.05
CA CYS A 11 -8.57 17.51 -0.42
C CYS A 11 -7.99 16.76 0.79
N VAL A 12 -8.26 15.47 0.94
CA VAL A 12 -7.75 14.69 2.09
C VAL A 12 -6.23 14.57 2.12
N TYR A 13 -5.59 14.62 0.95
CA TYR A 13 -4.15 14.37 0.85
C TYR A 13 -3.29 15.61 1.16
N CYS A 14 -3.74 16.79 0.75
CA CYS A 14 -2.99 18.03 0.96
C CYS A 14 -3.65 19.00 1.93
N GLY A 15 -4.85 18.71 2.43
CA GLY A 15 -5.58 19.54 3.39
C GLY A 15 -6.09 20.86 2.82
N ARG A 16 -5.94 21.14 1.52
CA ARG A 16 -6.42 22.38 0.92
C ARG A 16 -7.95 22.36 0.79
N ASP A 17 -8.62 23.33 1.42
CA ASP A 17 -10.06 23.53 1.31
C ASP A 17 -10.47 23.91 -0.12
N GLY A 18 -11.66 23.48 -0.54
CA GLY A 18 -12.19 23.77 -1.88
C GLY A 18 -11.47 23.08 -3.06
N ALA A 19 -10.34 22.41 -2.82
CA ALA A 19 -9.43 21.94 -3.86
C ALA A 19 -9.84 20.62 -4.53
N SER A 20 -10.77 19.87 -3.94
CA SER A 20 -11.18 18.58 -4.47
C SER A 20 -11.97 18.75 -5.77
N GLU A 21 -11.49 18.14 -6.84
CA GLU A 21 -12.13 18.18 -8.16
C GLU A 21 -12.91 16.90 -8.45
N THR A 22 -12.49 15.79 -7.82
CA THR A 22 -13.05 14.45 -8.03
C THR A 22 -12.98 13.60 -6.76
N GLY A 23 -13.60 12.42 -6.80
CA GLY A 23 -13.33 11.37 -5.84
C GLY A 23 -12.19 10.49 -6.31
N ASP A 24 -11.16 10.33 -5.48
CA ASP A 24 -10.14 9.30 -5.67
C ASP A 24 -10.57 7.99 -5.00
N HIS A 25 -10.21 6.85 -5.59
CA HIS A 25 -10.28 5.57 -4.89
C HIS A 25 -9.03 5.44 -4.03
N VAL A 26 -9.18 5.29 -2.71
CA VAL A 26 -8.03 5.26 -1.79
C VAL A 26 -6.99 4.22 -2.21
N ILE A 27 -7.46 3.11 -2.80
CA ILE A 27 -6.63 2.15 -3.52
C ILE A 27 -7.18 2.06 -4.95
N ALA A 28 -6.34 2.25 -5.96
CA ALA A 28 -6.78 2.20 -7.34
C ALA A 28 -7.56 0.92 -7.68
N ARG A 29 -8.64 1.09 -8.46
CA ARG A 29 -9.43 -0.02 -9.01
C ARG A 29 -8.59 -1.03 -9.79
N GLY A 30 -7.45 -0.60 -10.33
CA GLY A 30 -6.51 -1.47 -11.04
C GLY A 30 -6.00 -2.63 -10.19
N PHE A 31 -5.91 -2.49 -8.87
CA PHE A 31 -5.43 -3.59 -8.03
C PHE A 31 -6.40 -4.77 -8.03
N TYR A 32 -7.67 -4.52 -8.33
CA TYR A 32 -8.73 -5.52 -8.21
C TYR A 32 -9.15 -6.04 -9.58
N LEU A 33 -9.55 -7.32 -9.60
CA LEU A 33 -10.25 -7.89 -10.74
C LEU A 33 -11.52 -7.07 -11.04
N PRO A 34 -11.97 -6.96 -12.30
CA PRO A 34 -13.17 -6.18 -12.64
C PRO A 34 -14.40 -6.53 -11.77
N SER A 35 -14.58 -7.82 -11.46
CA SER A 35 -15.65 -8.35 -10.60
C SER A 35 -15.53 -7.95 -9.12
N GLU A 36 -14.36 -7.50 -8.68
CA GLU A 36 -14.02 -7.24 -7.28
C GLU A 36 -13.91 -5.73 -6.96
N ARG A 37 -14.40 -4.88 -7.86
CA ARG A 37 -14.29 -3.40 -7.77
C ARG A 37 -15.48 -2.73 -7.08
N ALA A 38 -16.40 -3.50 -6.51
CA ALA A 38 -17.53 -2.97 -5.77
C ALA A 38 -17.06 -2.32 -4.45
N ASP A 39 -17.75 -1.25 -4.05
CA ASP A 39 -17.65 -0.61 -2.73
C ASP A 39 -16.24 -0.22 -2.26
N LEU A 40 -15.34 0.02 -3.21
CA LEU A 40 -13.98 0.48 -2.90
C LEU A 40 -14.02 1.87 -2.25
N PRO A 41 -13.27 2.09 -1.13
CA PRO A 41 -13.23 3.38 -0.43
C PRO A 41 -12.88 4.55 -1.35
N LYS A 42 -13.65 5.63 -1.23
CA LYS A 42 -13.45 6.86 -1.99
C LYS A 42 -13.34 8.09 -1.09
N VAL A 43 -12.49 9.02 -1.49
CA VAL A 43 -12.20 10.25 -0.74
C VAL A 43 -12.10 11.47 -1.66
N PRO A 44 -12.38 12.69 -1.16
CA PRO A 44 -12.18 13.91 -1.93
C PRO A 44 -10.70 14.19 -2.17
N ALA A 45 -10.30 14.41 -3.42
CA ALA A 45 -8.92 14.66 -3.81
C ALA A 45 -8.81 15.73 -4.90
N CYS A 46 -7.77 16.55 -4.83
CA CYS A 46 -7.39 17.44 -5.92
C CYS A 46 -6.65 16.67 -7.02
N THR A 47 -6.67 17.19 -8.25
CA THR A 47 -6.05 16.54 -9.41
C THR A 47 -4.55 16.30 -9.21
N LYS A 48 -3.84 17.23 -8.56
CA LYS A 48 -2.40 17.10 -8.28
C LYS A 48 -2.09 15.85 -7.42
N CYS A 49 -2.73 15.73 -6.25
CA CYS A 49 -2.49 14.61 -5.34
C CYS A 49 -2.96 13.28 -5.94
N ASN A 50 -4.10 13.28 -6.63
CA ASN A 50 -4.61 12.10 -7.32
C ASN A 50 -3.63 11.59 -8.38
N ASN A 51 -3.03 12.50 -9.16
CA ASN A 51 -2.04 12.15 -10.19
C ASN A 51 -0.72 11.66 -9.58
N GLU A 52 -0.26 12.26 -8.47
CA GLU A 52 0.94 11.80 -7.76
C GLU A 52 0.77 10.38 -7.25
N LYS A 53 -0.34 10.08 -6.58
CA LYS A 53 -0.69 8.73 -6.15
C LYS A 53 -0.82 7.76 -7.33
N SER A 54 -1.50 8.16 -8.40
CA SER A 54 -1.67 7.34 -9.61
C SER A 54 -0.33 6.92 -10.24
N ARG A 55 0.70 7.78 -10.17
CA ARG A 55 2.05 7.45 -10.65
C ARG A 55 2.71 6.35 -9.79
N LEU A 56 2.53 6.41 -8.47
CA LEU A 56 3.01 5.37 -7.55
C LEU A 56 2.30 4.03 -7.84
N GLU A 57 0.98 4.08 -8.03
CA GLU A 57 0.16 2.90 -8.30
C GLU A 57 0.54 2.23 -9.63
N HIS A 58 0.82 2.99 -10.69
CA HIS A 58 1.07 2.44 -12.02
C HIS A 58 2.19 1.40 -12.06
N HIS A 59 3.29 1.65 -11.34
CA HIS A 59 4.40 0.71 -11.25
C HIS A 59 3.99 -0.55 -10.49
N LEU A 60 3.39 -0.36 -9.31
CA LEU A 60 3.02 -1.43 -8.38
C LEU A 60 1.93 -2.37 -8.94
N LEU A 61 1.02 -1.84 -9.75
CA LEU A 61 -0.02 -2.62 -10.43
C LEU A 61 0.55 -3.73 -11.30
N THR A 62 1.72 -3.55 -11.90
CA THR A 62 2.27 -4.56 -12.82
C THR A 62 3.16 -5.56 -12.09
N VAL A 63 3.92 -5.12 -11.08
CA VAL A 63 4.91 -5.96 -10.40
C VAL A 63 4.28 -6.82 -9.30
N LEU A 64 3.36 -6.27 -8.50
CA LEU A 64 2.85 -6.98 -7.32
C LEU A 64 2.04 -8.25 -7.62
N PRO A 65 1.24 -8.36 -8.71
CA PRO A 65 0.51 -9.59 -9.01
C PRO A 65 1.41 -10.83 -9.18
N PHE A 66 2.67 -10.68 -9.55
CA PHE A 66 3.61 -11.80 -9.65
C PHE A 66 3.98 -12.40 -8.29
N GLY A 67 3.90 -11.61 -7.22
CA GLY A 67 4.12 -12.06 -5.84
C GLY A 67 2.83 -12.48 -5.13
N ALA A 68 1.69 -12.53 -5.83
CA ALA A 68 0.39 -12.77 -5.24
C ALA A 68 0.28 -14.19 -4.63
N ARG A 69 -0.21 -14.27 -3.39
CA ARG A 69 -0.44 -15.52 -2.63
C ARG A 69 -1.89 -15.66 -2.12
N HIS A 70 -2.77 -14.75 -2.51
CA HIS A 70 -4.20 -14.80 -2.16
C HIS A 70 -4.99 -15.79 -3.03
N ALA A 71 -6.23 -16.10 -2.65
CA ALA A 71 -7.05 -17.12 -3.30
C ALA A 71 -7.28 -16.91 -4.82
N ALA A 72 -7.25 -15.66 -5.28
CA ALA A 72 -7.42 -15.31 -6.69
C ALA A 72 -6.10 -15.01 -7.43
N ALA A 73 -4.94 -15.31 -6.83
CA ALA A 73 -3.61 -14.95 -7.37
C ALA A 73 -3.40 -15.35 -8.84
N SER A 74 -3.71 -16.60 -9.21
CA SER A 74 -3.55 -17.08 -10.60
C SER A 74 -4.42 -16.29 -11.58
N ARG A 75 -5.67 -15.97 -11.18
CA ARG A 75 -6.58 -15.17 -12.01
C ARG A 75 -6.13 -13.72 -12.13
N THR A 76 -5.73 -13.10 -11.01
CA THR A 76 -5.13 -11.76 -11.00
C THR A 76 -3.96 -11.68 -11.97
N LEU A 77 -3.06 -12.66 -11.95
CA LEU A 77 -1.90 -12.69 -12.83
C LEU A 77 -2.32 -12.80 -14.31
N VAL A 78 -3.19 -13.74 -14.66
CA VAL A 78 -3.62 -13.98 -16.04
C VAL A 78 -4.46 -12.83 -16.59
N GLU A 79 -5.39 -12.29 -15.81
CA GLU A 79 -6.35 -11.30 -16.29
C GLU A 79 -5.78 -9.87 -16.27
N LEU A 80 -4.90 -9.53 -15.32
CA LEU A 80 -4.45 -8.15 -15.12
C LEU A 80 -3.07 -7.85 -15.72
N VAL A 81 -2.14 -8.82 -15.74
CA VAL A 81 -0.73 -8.55 -16.09
C VAL A 81 -0.49 -8.42 -17.60
N PRO A 82 -0.96 -9.35 -18.47
CA PRO A 82 -0.73 -9.25 -19.92
C PRO A 82 -1.11 -7.90 -20.53
N PRO A 83 -2.33 -7.34 -20.32
CA PRO A 83 -2.71 -6.07 -20.93
C PRO A 83 -1.92 -4.87 -20.38
N ARG A 84 -1.25 -5.01 -19.22
CA ARG A 84 -0.37 -3.98 -18.66
C ARG A 84 1.00 -4.01 -19.30
N LEU A 85 1.56 -5.20 -19.49
CA LEU A 85 2.86 -5.38 -20.14
C LEU A 85 2.83 -4.96 -21.61
N GLU A 86 1.74 -5.26 -22.33
CA GLU A 86 1.53 -4.77 -23.70
C GLU A 86 1.57 -3.24 -23.79
N LYS A 87 1.05 -2.56 -22.78
CA LYS A 87 1.03 -1.08 -22.70
C LYS A 87 2.32 -0.48 -22.12
N ASN A 88 3.22 -1.30 -21.59
CA ASN A 88 4.49 -0.87 -21.01
C ASN A 88 5.67 -1.73 -21.51
N PRO A 89 6.09 -1.56 -22.79
CA PRO A 89 7.21 -2.30 -23.36
C PRO A 89 8.53 -2.18 -22.58
N PRO A 90 8.90 -1.00 -22.02
CA PRO A 90 10.10 -0.88 -21.18
C PRO A 90 10.08 -1.79 -19.96
N LEU A 91 8.96 -1.82 -19.22
CA LEU A 91 8.81 -2.68 -18.05
C LEU A 91 8.79 -4.16 -18.45
N HIS A 92 8.15 -4.50 -19.56
CA HIS A 92 8.16 -5.87 -20.08
C HIS A 92 9.57 -6.35 -20.40
N ARG A 93 10.39 -5.51 -21.04
CA ARG A 93 11.81 -5.80 -21.30
C ARG A 93 12.59 -5.99 -20.00
N GLN A 94 12.44 -5.06 -19.05
CA GLN A 94 13.12 -5.13 -17.75
C GLN A 94 12.80 -6.43 -16.99
N LEU A 95 11.53 -6.83 -16.95
CA LEU A 95 11.09 -8.07 -16.31
C LEU A 95 11.64 -9.30 -17.03
N SER A 96 11.62 -9.30 -18.36
CA SER A 96 12.18 -10.39 -19.18
C SER A 96 13.69 -10.55 -18.97
N GLU A 97 14.43 -9.44 -18.91
CA GLU A 97 15.87 -9.43 -18.63
C GLU A 97 16.19 -9.91 -17.21
N ALA A 98 15.41 -9.47 -16.21
CA ALA A 98 15.52 -9.97 -14.83
C ALA A 98 15.30 -11.49 -14.78
N TRP A 99 14.27 -11.99 -15.47
CA TRP A 99 13.98 -13.42 -15.57
C TRP A 99 15.10 -14.21 -16.25
N ALA A 100 15.66 -13.68 -17.35
CA ALA A 100 16.75 -14.31 -18.07
C ALA A 100 18.03 -14.39 -17.23
N ARG A 101 18.37 -13.32 -16.48
CA ARG A 101 19.51 -13.30 -15.53
C ARG A 101 19.32 -14.31 -14.41
N GLN A 102 18.11 -14.44 -13.86
CA GLN A 102 17.83 -15.45 -12.83
C GLN A 102 18.00 -16.87 -13.37
N ARG A 103 17.49 -17.18 -14.58
CA ARG A 103 17.68 -18.51 -15.21
C ARG A 103 19.16 -18.83 -15.45
N ARG A 104 20.01 -17.82 -15.67
CA ARG A 104 21.46 -17.98 -15.84
C ARG A 104 22.20 -18.24 -14.52
N GLY A 105 21.57 -17.99 -13.37
CA GLY A 105 22.13 -18.24 -12.04
C GLY A 105 22.92 -17.06 -11.46
N ASP A 106 22.73 -15.86 -12.00
CA ASP A 106 23.55 -14.68 -11.64
C ASP A 106 23.28 -14.15 -10.22
N TYR A 107 22.15 -14.51 -9.60
CA TYR A 107 21.73 -14.01 -8.28
C TYR A 107 21.41 -15.10 -7.24
N ALA A 108 21.47 -16.38 -7.61
CA ALA A 108 21.29 -17.50 -6.70
C ALA A 108 21.79 -18.80 -7.35
N PRO A 109 22.23 -19.83 -6.58
CA PRO A 109 22.42 -21.16 -7.14
C PRO A 109 21.14 -21.58 -7.88
N ARG A 110 21.29 -22.34 -8.97
CA ARG A 110 20.25 -22.71 -9.97
C ARG A 110 18.92 -23.24 -9.39
N TRP A 111 18.81 -23.43 -8.09
CA TRP A 111 17.73 -24.10 -7.36
C TRP A 111 16.92 -23.17 -6.44
N ALA A 112 17.18 -21.86 -6.44
CA ALA A 112 16.33 -20.92 -5.71
C ALA A 112 14.97 -20.78 -6.43
N GLN A 113 13.94 -21.42 -5.86
CA GLN A 113 12.57 -21.46 -6.36
C GLN A 113 11.81 -20.12 -6.30
N ASN A 114 12.44 -19.04 -5.83
CA ASN A 114 11.78 -17.76 -5.61
C ASN A 114 12.27 -16.72 -6.63
N ILE A 115 11.36 -16.20 -7.44
CA ILE A 115 11.62 -15.05 -8.31
C ILE A 115 11.61 -13.79 -7.46
N MET A 116 12.74 -13.09 -7.38
CA MET A 116 12.79 -11.75 -6.79
C MET A 116 12.61 -10.73 -7.91
N LEU A 117 11.42 -10.14 -7.98
CA LEU A 117 11.19 -9.01 -8.86
C LEU A 117 11.70 -7.72 -8.21
N PRO A 118 12.25 -6.79 -9.01
CA PRO A 118 12.63 -5.48 -8.49
C PRO A 118 11.36 -4.74 -8.08
N LEU A 119 11.10 -4.69 -6.78
CA LEU A 119 10.09 -3.84 -6.19
C LEU A 119 10.79 -2.71 -5.45
N ASP A 120 10.48 -1.47 -5.83
CA ASP A 120 10.95 -0.32 -5.08
C ASP A 120 10.13 -0.20 -3.79
N SER A 121 10.79 -0.51 -2.67
CA SER A 121 10.18 -0.44 -1.34
C SER A 121 9.78 0.99 -0.96
N ALA A 122 10.49 2.02 -1.45
CA ALA A 122 10.15 3.41 -1.21
C ALA A 122 8.87 3.83 -1.94
N LEU A 123 8.64 3.32 -3.16
CA LEU A 123 7.37 3.54 -3.87
C LEU A 123 6.20 2.89 -3.12
N MET A 124 6.41 1.68 -2.60
CA MET A 124 5.38 0.96 -1.86
C MET A 124 5.04 1.65 -0.54
N THR A 125 6.03 2.00 0.27
CA THR A 125 5.79 2.71 1.54
C THR A 125 5.13 4.06 1.29
N ARG A 126 5.59 4.81 0.28
CA ARG A 126 4.97 6.08 -0.09
C ARG A 126 3.51 5.92 -0.53
N LEU A 127 3.17 4.87 -1.29
CA LEU A 127 1.77 4.57 -1.62
C LEU A 127 0.97 4.22 -0.35
N CYS A 128 1.54 3.42 0.56
CA CYS A 128 0.89 3.09 1.81
C CYS A 128 0.61 4.33 2.67
N GLU A 129 1.50 5.33 2.71
CA GLU A 129 1.23 6.62 3.38
C GLU A 129 -0.01 7.33 2.79
N TYR A 130 -0.14 7.36 1.46
CA TYR A 130 -1.34 7.88 0.80
C TYR A 130 -2.60 7.08 1.15
N ILE A 131 -2.50 5.74 1.17
CA ILE A 131 -3.60 4.86 1.56
C ILE A 131 -4.02 5.11 3.01
N MET A 132 -3.07 5.26 3.93
CA MET A 132 -3.33 5.57 5.34
C MET A 132 -4.13 6.87 5.47
N ILE A 133 -3.70 7.95 4.82
CA ILE A 133 -4.41 9.24 4.86
C ILE A 133 -5.85 9.10 4.36
N GLY A 134 -6.03 8.44 3.21
CA GLY A 134 -7.36 8.24 2.62
C GLY A 134 -8.26 7.36 3.49
N LEU A 135 -7.74 6.24 4.04
CA LEU A 135 -8.51 5.32 4.86
C LEU A 135 -8.83 5.92 6.23
N ALA A 136 -7.91 6.70 6.82
CA ALA A 136 -8.15 7.38 8.09
C ALA A 136 -9.34 8.35 7.98
N TRP A 137 -9.38 9.13 6.90
CA TRP A 137 -10.53 9.97 6.61
C TRP A 137 -11.78 9.14 6.33
N HIS A 138 -11.69 8.08 5.52
CA HIS A 138 -12.83 7.25 5.17
C HIS A 138 -13.52 6.62 6.40
N HIS A 139 -12.74 6.08 7.34
CA HIS A 139 -13.26 5.37 8.52
C HIS A 139 -13.63 6.29 9.67
N TRP A 140 -12.82 7.32 9.92
CA TRP A 140 -12.92 8.14 11.13
C TRP A 140 -13.07 9.63 10.87
N GLN A 141 -13.06 10.06 9.60
CA GLN A 141 -12.98 11.47 9.22
C GLN A 141 -11.74 12.17 9.83
N ALA A 142 -10.69 11.40 10.15
CA ALA A 142 -9.45 11.91 10.68
C ALA A 142 -8.69 12.72 9.63
N ASP A 143 -8.21 13.90 10.01
CA ASP A 143 -7.32 14.69 9.15
C ASP A 143 -5.87 14.28 9.40
N LEU A 144 -5.29 13.57 8.44
CA LEU A 144 -3.88 13.20 8.39
C LEU A 144 -3.10 13.96 7.30
N ALA A 145 -3.70 14.99 6.69
CA ALA A 145 -3.00 15.83 5.73
C ALA A 145 -1.82 16.56 6.42
N PRO A 146 -0.82 17.01 5.66
CA PRO A 146 0.25 17.86 6.19
C PRO A 146 -0.33 19.03 7.01
N PRO A 147 0.31 19.38 8.15
CA PRO A 147 1.65 19.01 8.58
C PRO A 147 1.76 17.70 9.38
N ASN A 148 0.70 16.90 9.48
CA ASN A 148 0.75 15.62 10.17
C ASN A 148 1.83 14.70 9.57
N GLN A 149 2.50 13.94 10.45
CA GLN A 149 3.51 12.98 10.06
C GLN A 149 2.83 11.62 9.85
N VAL A 150 3.05 11.04 8.67
CA VAL A 150 2.59 9.69 8.33
C VAL A 150 3.80 8.94 7.81
N ARG A 151 4.05 7.76 8.36
CA ARG A 151 5.16 6.89 7.97
C ARG A 151 4.67 5.47 7.78
N ALA A 152 5.13 4.88 6.69
CA ALA A 152 4.94 3.46 6.40
C ALA A 152 6.30 2.81 6.18
N GLU A 153 6.50 1.61 6.74
CA GLU A 153 7.78 0.91 6.68
C GLU A 153 7.59 -0.60 6.61
N PHE A 154 8.63 -1.25 6.09
CA PHE A 154 8.81 -2.69 6.23
C PHE A 154 9.64 -2.97 7.47
N PHE A 155 9.23 -3.94 8.27
CA PHE A 155 10.01 -4.38 9.41
C PHE A 155 10.63 -5.75 9.20
N SER A 156 11.76 -5.99 9.87
CA SER A 156 12.24 -7.34 10.10
C SER A 156 11.25 -8.14 10.94
N PRO A 157 11.31 -9.49 10.96
CA PRO A 157 10.42 -10.28 11.80
C PRO A 157 10.39 -9.84 13.28
N ALA A 158 11.55 -9.46 13.83
CA ALA A 158 11.64 -8.94 15.19
C ALA A 158 10.95 -7.57 15.34
N GLY A 159 11.19 -6.64 14.40
CA GLY A 159 10.52 -5.34 14.39
C GLY A 159 9.01 -5.45 14.19
N ALA A 160 8.57 -6.38 13.34
CA ALA A 160 7.16 -6.67 13.11
C ALA A 160 6.52 -7.21 14.40
N ALA A 161 7.16 -8.16 15.08
CA ALA A 161 6.69 -8.67 16.37
C ALA A 161 6.57 -7.54 17.41
N SER A 162 7.55 -6.65 17.51
CA SER A 162 7.48 -5.46 18.36
C SER A 162 6.31 -4.55 17.98
N PHE A 163 6.07 -4.31 16.68
CA PHE A 163 4.95 -3.49 16.22
C PHE A 163 3.59 -4.14 16.48
N GLU A 164 3.48 -5.47 16.40
CA GLU A 164 2.27 -6.21 16.76
C GLU A 164 1.91 -6.03 18.24
N THR A 165 2.89 -5.84 19.13
CA THR A 165 2.60 -5.50 20.54
C THR A 165 1.90 -4.14 20.68
N LEU A 166 2.16 -3.19 19.76
CA LEU A 166 1.42 -1.92 19.73
C LEU A 166 -0.05 -2.15 19.42
N PHE A 167 -0.38 -3.06 18.49
CA PHE A 167 -1.77 -3.42 18.23
C PHE A 167 -2.44 -4.02 19.47
N ALA A 168 -1.71 -4.78 20.29
CA ALA A 168 -2.23 -5.36 21.52
C ALA A 168 -2.53 -4.33 22.62
N ASN A 169 -1.95 -3.13 22.56
CA ASN A 169 -2.13 -2.08 23.56
C ASN A 169 -3.61 -1.62 23.65
N PRO A 170 -4.25 -1.67 24.83
CA PRO A 170 -5.66 -1.29 25.00
C PRO A 170 -5.93 0.21 24.87
N ARG A 171 -4.89 1.05 24.80
CA ARG A 171 -5.03 2.50 24.55
C ARG A 171 -5.54 2.81 23.15
N TRP A 172 -5.37 1.90 22.20
CA TRP A 172 -5.96 2.06 20.88
C TRP A 172 -7.47 1.83 20.92
N GLY A 173 -8.19 2.60 20.12
CA GLY A 173 -9.63 2.44 19.99
C GLY A 173 -10.03 1.16 19.27
N ARG A 174 -11.26 1.14 18.76
CA ARG A 174 -11.81 -0.03 18.04
C ARG A 174 -10.89 -0.41 16.87
N ARG A 175 -10.45 -1.66 16.88
CA ARG A 175 -9.63 -2.25 15.79
C ARG A 175 -10.52 -2.56 14.59
N LEU A 176 -10.01 -2.22 13.42
CA LEU A 176 -10.56 -2.61 12.12
C LEU A 176 -9.76 -3.81 11.60
N ASP A 177 -10.47 -4.78 11.02
CA ASP A 177 -9.90 -5.86 10.22
C ASP A 177 -10.73 -5.94 8.93
N VAL A 178 -10.13 -5.54 7.81
CA VAL A 178 -10.84 -5.33 6.56
C VAL A 178 -10.18 -6.10 5.43
N THR A 179 -11.00 -6.79 4.65
CA THR A 179 -10.59 -7.48 3.42
C THR A 179 -11.30 -6.88 2.22
N LEU A 180 -10.55 -6.46 1.21
CA LEU A 180 -11.04 -5.89 -0.04
C LEU A 180 -10.67 -6.78 -1.22
N GLY A 181 -11.61 -6.93 -2.16
CA GLY A 181 -11.46 -7.69 -3.40
C GLY A 181 -10.90 -9.10 -3.19
N ALA A 182 -11.64 -9.92 -2.45
CA ALA A 182 -11.30 -11.33 -2.18
C ALA A 182 -9.85 -11.57 -1.68
N GLY A 183 -9.34 -10.67 -0.83
CA GLY A 183 -7.99 -10.77 -0.26
C GLY A 183 -6.90 -10.08 -1.09
N THR A 184 -7.27 -9.34 -2.13
CA THR A 184 -6.35 -8.48 -2.89
C THR A 184 -5.69 -7.44 -1.99
N VAL A 185 -6.45 -6.84 -1.08
CA VAL A 185 -5.89 -6.00 -0.01
C VAL A 185 -6.54 -6.38 1.29
N THR A 186 -5.73 -6.62 2.31
CA THR A 186 -6.19 -6.72 3.69
C THR A 186 -5.49 -5.68 4.53
N TYR A 187 -6.18 -5.14 5.52
CA TYR A 187 -5.55 -4.27 6.49
C TYR A 187 -6.17 -4.38 7.87
N ARG A 188 -5.30 -4.21 8.87
CA ARG A 188 -5.69 -3.97 10.26
C ARG A 188 -5.32 -2.55 10.63
N ALA A 189 -6.22 -1.89 11.36
CA ALA A 189 -6.00 -0.50 11.74
C ALA A 189 -6.66 -0.14 13.06
N ALA A 190 -6.13 0.86 13.75
CA ALA A 190 -6.79 1.48 14.89
C ALA A 190 -6.44 2.96 14.97
N GLN A 191 -7.35 3.76 15.54
CA GLN A 191 -7.16 5.17 15.86
C GLN A 191 -7.10 5.34 17.38
N ASP A 192 -6.23 6.23 17.85
CA ASP A 192 -6.23 6.66 19.24
C ASP A 192 -7.48 7.53 19.50
N PRO A 193 -8.41 7.12 20.38
CA PRO A 193 -9.64 7.87 20.63
C PRO A 193 -9.38 9.24 21.26
N ASN A 194 -8.21 9.43 21.91
CA ASN A 194 -7.82 10.68 22.54
C ASN A 194 -6.93 11.55 21.62
N ALA A 195 -6.44 10.99 20.52
CA ALA A 195 -5.62 11.68 19.54
C ALA A 195 -6.00 11.24 18.12
N PRO A 196 -7.06 11.80 17.51
CA PRO A 196 -7.60 11.33 16.22
C PRO A 196 -6.59 11.33 15.05
N SER A 197 -5.55 12.15 15.12
CA SER A 197 -4.49 12.20 14.12
C SER A 197 -3.42 11.09 14.30
N ARG A 198 -3.56 10.25 15.33
CA ARG A 198 -2.68 9.13 15.65
C ARG A 198 -3.37 7.82 15.30
N THR A 199 -2.78 7.09 14.37
CA THR A 199 -3.34 5.84 13.82
C THR A 199 -2.22 4.82 13.61
N ILE A 200 -2.55 3.54 13.80
CA ILE A 200 -1.68 2.40 13.49
C ILE A 200 -2.28 1.55 12.39
N TRP A 201 -1.41 1.00 11.55
CA TRP A 201 -1.80 0.26 10.35
C TRP A 201 -0.90 -0.94 10.11
N ARG A 202 -1.50 -1.98 9.55
CA ARG A 202 -0.81 -3.11 8.92
C ARG A 202 -1.53 -3.42 7.62
N PHE A 203 -0.82 -3.37 6.50
CA PHE A 203 -1.32 -3.68 5.17
C PHE A 203 -0.71 -4.96 4.64
N SER A 204 -1.52 -5.80 3.99
CA SER A 204 -1.05 -6.86 3.11
C SER A 204 -1.70 -6.68 1.75
N ILE A 205 -0.89 -6.66 0.69
CA ILE A 205 -1.34 -6.47 -0.70
C ILE A 205 -1.00 -7.75 -1.46
N TYR A 206 -2.03 -8.38 -2.04
CA TYR A 206 -2.03 -9.70 -2.66
C TYR A 206 -1.49 -10.84 -1.80
N GLY A 207 -1.28 -10.64 -0.49
CA GLY A 207 -0.55 -11.60 0.34
C GLY A 207 0.93 -11.74 -0.05
N ALA A 208 1.49 -10.77 -0.77
CA ALA A 208 2.84 -10.84 -1.28
C ALA A 208 3.87 -10.81 -0.15
N ILE A 209 4.90 -11.65 -0.26
CA ILE A 209 6.10 -11.54 0.56
C ILE A 209 7.12 -10.70 -0.20
N LEU A 210 7.52 -9.60 0.40
CA LEU A 210 8.47 -8.67 -0.15
C LEU A 210 9.85 -8.92 0.47
N GLY A 211 10.83 -9.25 -0.38
CA GLY A 211 12.23 -9.33 0.01
C GLY A 211 12.93 -7.99 -0.19
N GLY A 212 14.08 -7.79 0.43
CA GLY A 212 14.90 -6.61 0.19
C GLY A 212 14.46 -5.38 0.97
N VAL A 213 14.18 -5.54 2.27
CA VAL A 213 14.08 -4.39 3.19
C VAL A 213 15.34 -3.54 3.03
N PRO A 214 15.25 -2.20 2.87
CA PRO A 214 16.43 -1.35 2.71
C PRO A 214 17.49 -1.64 3.79
N GLY A 215 18.71 -1.95 3.37
CA GLY A 215 19.81 -2.34 4.26
C GLY A 215 19.79 -3.79 4.78
N GLN A 216 18.75 -4.57 4.48
CA GLN A 216 18.59 -5.96 4.94
C GLN A 216 18.08 -6.88 3.81
N PRO A 217 18.92 -7.21 2.79
CA PRO A 217 18.50 -7.90 1.58
C PRO A 217 17.92 -9.31 1.80
N HIS A 218 18.27 -9.96 2.92
CA HIS A 218 17.78 -11.30 3.26
C HIS A 218 16.47 -11.29 4.06
N VAL A 219 16.01 -10.11 4.48
CA VAL A 219 14.80 -9.98 5.26
C VAL A 219 13.59 -9.97 4.35
N ARG A 220 12.60 -10.75 4.77
CA ARG A 220 11.29 -10.89 4.12
C ARG A 220 10.25 -10.22 5.00
N ALA A 221 9.42 -9.38 4.40
CA ALA A 221 8.26 -8.76 5.04
C ALA A 221 6.99 -9.24 4.34
N ASP A 222 5.99 -9.63 5.11
CA ASP A 222 4.66 -10.05 4.63
C ASP A 222 3.62 -8.93 4.68
N ALA A 223 3.99 -7.80 5.26
CA ALA A 223 3.14 -6.63 5.47
C ALA A 223 3.94 -5.32 5.48
N VAL A 224 3.24 -4.23 5.17
CA VAL A 224 3.71 -2.86 5.42
C VAL A 224 3.03 -2.38 6.69
N PHE A 225 3.82 -1.82 7.61
CA PHE A 225 3.32 -1.25 8.85
C PHE A 225 3.31 0.26 8.77
N GLY A 226 2.37 0.92 9.43
CA GLY A 226 2.27 2.37 9.38
C GLY A 226 1.84 3.00 10.69
N LEU A 227 2.37 4.19 10.95
CA LEU A 227 2.04 5.00 12.12
C LEU A 227 1.88 6.46 11.69
N SER A 228 0.85 7.12 12.21
CA SER A 228 0.70 8.57 12.09
C SER A 228 0.90 9.28 13.42
N ASN A 229 1.55 10.44 13.38
CA ASN A 229 1.90 11.27 14.53
C ASN A 229 2.37 10.43 15.73
N PRO A 230 3.49 9.69 15.60
CA PRO A 230 4.06 9.01 16.75
C PRO A 230 4.19 9.99 17.91
N ALA A 231 3.85 9.54 19.12
CA ALA A 231 4.23 10.27 20.31
C ALA A 231 5.76 10.48 20.27
N PRO A 232 6.27 11.63 20.75
CA PRO A 232 7.70 11.80 20.92
C PRO A 232 8.25 10.59 21.66
N VAL A 233 9.25 9.93 21.09
CA VAL A 233 10.04 8.96 21.85
C VAL A 233 10.84 9.82 22.82
N ASP A 234 10.50 9.79 24.11
CA ASP A 234 11.39 10.37 25.12
C ASP A 234 12.77 9.75 24.87
N PRO A 235 13.84 10.56 24.75
CA PRO A 235 15.18 10.01 24.61
C PRO A 235 15.39 9.05 25.77
N ALA A 236 15.75 7.80 25.44
CA ALA A 236 16.10 6.81 26.45
C ALA A 236 17.11 7.44 27.43
N PRO A 237 16.98 7.16 28.74
CA PRO A 237 17.88 7.71 29.75
C PRO A 237 19.34 7.33 29.50
#